data_AF-N8X9Z5-F1
#
_entry.id   AF-N8X9Z5-F1
#
_cell.length_a   1.000
_cell.length_b   1.000
_cell.length_c   1.000
_cell.angle_alpha   90.00
_cell.angle_beta   90.00
_cell.angle_gamma   90.00
#
_symmetry.space_group_name_H-M   'P 1'
#
loop_
_entity.id
_entity.type
_entity.pdbx_description
1 polymer ?
#
loop_
_entity_poly.entity_id
_entity_poly.type
_entity_poly.pdbx_seq_one_letter_code
_entity_poly.pdbx_strand_id
1 'polypeptide(L)'
;MSTKLNQSSYGVYYQAYVSTETTSQQQAKLIVEPTLGLHRTQAEATLGAFNQTLATDAKWTEFFWGSRFKYNFDSPWNLAAEFTVGTENTTVAHAYLGYRIPVFHRNFNLRAGYRYFEQDHKSNNFHWDVRQQGPVIGINLPIF
;
A
#
# COMPACT_ATOMS: atom_id res chain seq x y z
N MET A 1 0.76 -25.95 9.99
CA MET A 1 1.04 -25.32 8.68
C MET A 1 1.27 -23.84 8.93
N SER A 2 2.39 -23.29 8.47
CA SER A 2 2.69 -21.87 8.61
C SER A 2 3.04 -21.31 7.24
N THR A 3 2.47 -20.15 6.94
CA THR A 3 2.61 -19.48 5.66
C THR A 3 3.00 -18.03 5.92
N LYS A 4 4.11 -17.59 5.34
CA LYS A 4 4.63 -16.24 5.53
C LYS A 4 4.75 -15.55 4.17
N LEU A 5 4.25 -14.32 4.11
CA LEU A 5 4.34 -13.47 2.93
C LEU A 5 5.06 -12.18 3.30
N ASN A 6 6.06 -11.81 2.51
CA ASN A 6 6.70 -10.51 2.59
C ASN A 6 6.68 -9.87 1.20
N GLN A 7 6.13 -8.66 1.12
CA GLN A 7 6.12 -7.88 -0.11
C GLN A 7 6.67 -6.49 0.16
N SER A 8 7.64 -6.10 -0.65
CA SER A 8 8.20 -4.75 -0.68
C SER A 8 7.84 -4.09 -2.02
N SER A 9 7.47 -2.81 -1.97
CA SER A 9 7.07 -2.05 -3.15
C SER A 9 7.98 -0.84 -3.33
N TYR A 10 8.44 -0.64 -4.57
CA TYR A 10 9.24 0.53 -4.95
C TYR A 10 8.56 1.19 -6.15
N GLY A 11 8.18 2.45 -6.03
CA GLY A 11 7.44 3.13 -7.08
C GLY A 11 7.70 4.63 -7.13
N VAL A 12 7.36 5.21 -8.27
CA VAL A 12 7.37 6.64 -8.54
C VAL A 12 5.96 7.12 -8.83
N TYR A 13 5.70 8.39 -8.60
CA TYR A 13 4.41 9.00 -8.86
C TYR A 13 4.59 10.43 -9.37
N TYR A 14 3.61 10.89 -10.14
CA TYR A 14 3.57 12.25 -10.70
C TYR A 14 2.22 12.90 -10.37
N GLN A 15 2.21 14.17 -9.96
CA GLN A 15 0.97 14.91 -9.68
C GLN A 15 0.29 15.32 -11.00
N ALA A 16 -0.48 14.41 -11.59
CA ALA A 16 -1.17 14.64 -12.84
C ALA A 16 -2.31 15.65 -12.71
N TYR A 17 -2.91 15.74 -11.51
CA TYR A 17 -3.95 16.71 -11.22
C TYR A 17 -3.77 17.29 -9.82
N VAL A 18 -3.86 18.61 -9.73
CA VAL A 18 -3.89 19.39 -8.49
C VAL A 18 -5.06 20.35 -8.61
N SER A 19 -6.01 20.26 -7.68
CA SER A 19 -7.18 21.15 -7.68
C SER A 19 -6.78 22.61 -7.45
N THR A 20 -7.47 23.51 -8.16
CA THR A 20 -7.38 24.96 -7.93
C THR A 20 -8.07 25.37 -6.63
N GLU A 21 -9.02 24.57 -6.13
CA GLU A 21 -9.61 24.78 -4.82
C GLU A 21 -8.59 24.46 -3.74
N THR A 22 -8.46 25.39 -2.80
CA THR A 22 -7.56 25.24 -1.65
C THR A 22 -8.35 25.25 -0.35
N THR A 23 -7.77 24.60 0.66
CA THR A 23 -8.25 24.69 2.04
C THR A 23 -7.91 26.06 2.64
N SER A 24 -8.48 26.40 3.79
CA SER A 24 -8.08 27.60 4.55
C SER A 24 -6.56 27.66 4.88
N GLN A 25 -5.85 26.54 4.81
CA GLN A 25 -4.39 26.44 4.99
C GLN A 25 -3.60 26.47 3.66
N GLN A 26 -4.22 26.93 2.57
CA GLN A 26 -3.64 27.04 1.23
C GLN A 26 -3.14 25.70 0.63
N GLN A 27 -3.71 24.58 1.06
CA GLN A 27 -3.41 23.28 0.47
C GLN A 27 -4.45 22.93 -0.59
N ALA A 28 -4.02 22.42 -1.74
CA ALA A 28 -4.95 21.92 -2.76
C ALA A 28 -5.90 20.87 -2.17
N LYS A 29 -7.21 21.01 -2.43
CA LYS A 29 -8.23 20.12 -1.86
C LYS A 29 -8.13 18.70 -2.41
N LEU A 30 -7.82 18.53 -3.70
CA LEU A 30 -7.66 17.23 -4.34
C LEU A 30 -6.34 17.16 -5.10
N ILE A 31 -5.63 16.05 -4.93
CA ILE A 31 -4.44 15.70 -5.70
C ILE A 31 -4.60 14.27 -6.21
N VAL A 32 -4.35 14.05 -7.51
CA VAL A 32 -4.34 12.72 -8.13
C VAL A 32 -2.95 12.45 -8.67
N GLU A 33 -2.38 11.32 -8.25
CA GLU A 33 -1.01 10.93 -8.57
C GLU A 33 -1.00 9.54 -9.20
N PRO A 34 -1.01 9.42 -10.54
CA PRO A 34 -0.68 8.15 -11.19
C PRO A 34 0.68 7.66 -10.69
N THR A 35 0.78 6.35 -10.49
CA THR A 35 1.97 5.71 -9.95
C THR A 35 2.28 4.42 -10.70
N LEU A 36 3.57 4.11 -10.79
CA LEU A 36 4.07 2.86 -11.35
C LEU A 36 5.33 2.45 -10.59
N GLY A 37 5.65 1.15 -10.63
CA GLY A 37 6.78 0.63 -9.90
C GLY A 37 6.93 -0.88 -9.99
N LEU A 38 7.64 -1.44 -9.01
CA LEU A 38 7.90 -2.86 -8.88
C LEU A 38 7.45 -3.35 -7.50
N HIS A 39 6.71 -4.46 -7.46
CA HIS A 39 6.52 -5.24 -6.25
C HIS A 39 7.53 -6.39 -6.25
N ARG A 40 8.18 -6.62 -5.11
CA ARG A 40 9.01 -7.79 -4.86
C ARG A 40 8.36 -8.63 -3.78
N THR A 41 7.96 -9.84 -4.13
CA THR A 41 7.25 -10.77 -3.24
C THR A 41 8.13 -11.96 -2.90
N GLN A 42 8.12 -12.36 -1.63
CA GLN A 42 8.70 -13.58 -1.11
C GLN A 42 7.62 -14.34 -0.33
N ALA A 43 7.25 -15.52 -0.83
CA ALA A 43 6.31 -16.43 -0.20
C ALA A 43 7.08 -17.64 0.36
N GLU A 44 6.81 -17.97 1.61
CA GLU A 44 7.39 -19.13 2.31
C GLU A 44 6.25 -19.98 2.87
N ALA A 45 6.25 -21.27 2.55
CA ALA A 45 5.30 -22.24 3.10
C ALA A 45 6.04 -23.38 3.78
N THR A 46 5.63 -23.69 5.02
CA THR A 46 6.19 -24.79 5.81
C THR A 46 5.09 -25.77 6.19
N LEU A 47 5.24 -27.01 5.72
CA LEU A 47 4.40 -28.16 6.04
C LEU A 47 5.15 -29.08 7.00
N GLY A 48 4.63 -29.22 8.22
CA GLY A 48 5.11 -30.20 9.19
C GLY A 48 4.12 -31.35 9.31
N ALA A 49 4.57 -32.58 9.06
CA ALA A 49 3.81 -33.81 9.29
C ALA A 49 4.77 -34.97 9.61
N PHE A 50 4.40 -35.84 10.56
CA PHE A 50 5.18 -37.04 10.92
C PHE A 50 6.68 -36.81 11.22
N ASN A 51 7.02 -35.81 12.05
CA ASN A 51 8.41 -35.42 12.35
C ASN A 51 9.26 -34.98 11.13
N GLN A 52 8.64 -34.81 9.95
CA GLN A 52 9.27 -34.26 8.77
C GLN A 52 8.74 -32.85 8.50
N THR A 53 9.64 -31.96 8.11
CA THR A 53 9.32 -30.57 7.75
C THR A 53 9.69 -30.36 6.29
N LEU A 54 8.71 -30.05 5.45
CA LEU A 54 8.90 -29.64 4.07
C LEU A 54 8.74 -28.12 3.99
N ALA A 55 9.75 -27.44 3.49
CA ALA A 55 9.75 -26.01 3.25
C ALA A 55 9.83 -25.73 1.75
N THR A 56 9.04 -24.78 1.27
CA THR A 56 9.11 -24.27 -0.10
C THR A 56 9.10 -22.75 -0.05
N ASP A 57 9.96 -22.13 -0.87
CA ASP A 57 10.01 -20.68 -1.06
C ASP A 57 9.81 -20.31 -2.53
N ALA A 58 9.15 -19.19 -2.77
CA ALA A 58 9.00 -18.60 -4.09
C ALA A 58 9.25 -17.10 -4.00
N LYS A 59 9.96 -16.57 -5.00
CA LYS A 59 10.32 -15.15 -5.10
C LYS A 59 10.07 -14.66 -6.50
N TRP A 60 9.36 -13.56 -6.62
CA TRP A 60 9.10 -12.93 -7.91
C TRP A 60 9.06 -11.41 -7.77
N THR A 61 9.28 -10.77 -8.92
CA THR A 61 9.18 -9.33 -9.06
C THR A 61 8.18 -9.07 -10.18
N GLU A 62 7.26 -8.16 -9.94
CA GLU A 62 6.26 -7.76 -10.93
C GLU A 62 6.25 -6.25 -11.10
N PHE A 63 5.89 -5.80 -12.30
CA PHE A 63 5.59 -4.40 -12.54
C PHE A 63 4.17 -4.09 -12.04
N PHE A 64 3.96 -2.91 -11.46
CA PHE A 64 2.64 -2.43 -11.09
C PHE A 64 2.38 -1.02 -11.62
N TRP A 65 1.11 -0.70 -11.78
CA TRP A 65 0.64 0.66 -12.03
C TRP A 65 -0.66 0.91 -11.26
N GLY A 66 -0.98 2.18 -11.07
CA GLY A 66 -2.13 2.58 -10.29
C GLY A 66 -2.23 4.08 -10.11
N SER A 67 -3.00 4.48 -9.10
CA SER A 67 -3.21 5.88 -8.75
C SER A 67 -3.34 6.07 -7.26
N ARG A 68 -2.80 7.20 -6.80
CA ARG A 68 -2.93 7.71 -5.44
C ARG A 68 -3.84 8.94 -5.46
N PHE A 69 -4.66 9.06 -4.44
CA PHE A 69 -5.61 10.14 -4.28
C PHE A 69 -5.40 10.75 -2.90
N LYS A 70 -5.34 12.09 -2.84
CA LYS A 70 -5.25 12.83 -1.58
C LYS A 70 -6.35 13.87 -1.57
N TYR A 71 -7.12 13.90 -0.49
CA TYR A 71 -8.12 14.94 -0.25
C TYR A 71 -7.85 15.66 1.07
N ASN A 72 -7.82 16.99 1.03
CA ASN A 72 -7.57 17.83 2.19
C ASN A 72 -8.86 18.60 2.52
N PHE A 73 -9.33 18.47 3.76
CA PHE A 73 -10.52 19.17 4.23
C PHE A 73 -10.15 20.57 4.74
N ASP A 74 -11.15 21.44 4.95
CA ASP A 74 -10.99 22.73 5.64
C ASP A 74 -10.76 22.57 7.17
N SER A 75 -10.18 21.45 7.58
CA SER A 75 -9.90 21.05 8.95
C SER A 75 -8.56 20.28 9.00
N PRO A 76 -8.05 19.87 10.18
CA PRO A 76 -6.84 19.06 10.26
C PRO A 76 -6.96 17.66 9.64
N TRP A 77 -8.16 17.24 9.25
CA TRP A 77 -8.41 15.95 8.63
C TRP A 77 -7.93 15.91 7.17
N ASN A 78 -7.54 14.72 6.71
CA ASN A 78 -7.21 14.44 5.31
C ASN A 78 -7.58 13.00 4.95
N LEU A 79 -7.91 12.74 3.70
CA LEU A 79 -8.13 11.39 3.16
C LEU A 79 -6.98 11.06 2.20
N ALA A 80 -6.48 9.83 2.27
CA ALA A 80 -5.52 9.31 1.29
C ALA A 80 -5.99 7.93 0.83
N ALA A 81 -6.02 7.68 -0.47
CA ALA A 81 -6.32 6.38 -1.03
C ALA A 81 -5.31 6.00 -2.12
N GLU A 82 -5.12 4.71 -2.32
CA GLU A 82 -4.27 4.17 -3.37
C GLU A 82 -4.90 2.89 -3.91
N PHE A 83 -4.78 2.71 -5.21
CA PHE A 83 -5.16 1.49 -5.89
C PHE A 83 -4.08 1.14 -6.90
N THR A 84 -3.54 -0.08 -6.84
CA THR A 84 -2.54 -0.60 -7.79
C THR A 84 -2.92 -1.99 -8.27
N VAL A 85 -2.55 -2.27 -9.52
CA VAL A 85 -2.62 -3.59 -10.15
C VAL A 85 -1.24 -3.96 -10.69
N GLY A 86 -0.88 -5.23 -10.57
CA GLY A 86 0.40 -5.78 -10.96
C GLY A 86 0.32 -6.78 -12.12
N THR A 87 1.43 -7.00 -12.82
CA THR A 87 1.51 -7.95 -13.94
C THR A 87 1.36 -9.41 -13.51
N GLU A 88 1.51 -9.73 -12.22
CA GLU A 88 1.33 -11.07 -11.63
C GLU A 88 0.02 -11.15 -10.84
N ASN A 89 -1.04 -10.50 -11.33
CA ASN A 89 -2.38 -10.43 -10.75
C ASN A 89 -2.43 -9.95 -9.28
N THR A 90 -1.47 -9.14 -8.86
CA THR A 90 -1.54 -8.47 -7.56
C THR A 90 -2.47 -7.28 -7.62
N THR A 91 -3.44 -7.22 -6.70
CA THR A 91 -4.30 -6.05 -6.50
C THR A 91 -4.10 -5.52 -5.09
N VAL A 92 -3.75 -4.24 -4.98
CA VAL A 92 -3.61 -3.56 -3.68
C VAL A 92 -4.53 -2.35 -3.68
N ALA A 93 -5.35 -2.24 -2.64
CA ALA A 93 -6.15 -1.05 -2.41
C ALA A 93 -6.02 -0.65 -0.94
N HIS A 94 -5.85 0.63 -0.67
CA HIS A 94 -5.95 1.12 0.70
C HIS A 94 -6.55 2.51 0.76
N ALA A 95 -7.19 2.81 1.88
CA ALA A 95 -7.71 4.14 2.16
C ALA A 95 -7.48 4.48 3.64
N TYR A 96 -7.08 5.71 3.90
CA TYR A 96 -6.74 6.21 5.23
C TYR A 96 -7.41 7.56 5.48
N LEU A 97 -8.01 7.70 6.65
CA LEU A 97 -8.33 8.98 7.24
C LEU A 97 -7.15 9.41 8.13
N GLY A 98 -6.63 10.59 7.89
CA GLY A 98 -5.52 11.18 8.60
C GLY A 98 -5.92 12.41 9.40
N TYR A 99 -5.24 12.63 10.53
CA TYR A 99 -5.37 13.83 11.36
C TYR A 99 -4.01 14.49 11.54
N ARG A 100 -3.90 15.77 11.18
CA ARG A 100 -2.66 16.54 11.32
C ARG A 100 -2.55 17.16 12.71
N ILE A 101 -1.46 16.85 13.37
CA ILE A 101 -1.07 17.38 14.66
C ILE A 101 0.12 18.33 14.42
N PRO A 102 0.00 19.63 14.75
CA PRO A 102 1.11 20.56 14.64
C PRO A 102 2.10 20.31 15.80
N VAL A 103 3.34 19.96 15.47
CA VAL A 103 4.43 19.70 16.43
C VAL A 103 5.69 20.42 15.94
N PHE A 104 6.23 21.36 16.72
CA PHE A 104 7.46 22.11 16.40
C PHE A 104 7.51 22.69 14.97
N HIS A 105 6.45 23.41 14.55
CA HIS A 105 6.29 23.98 13.20
C HIS A 105 6.17 22.94 12.07
N ARG A 106 5.92 21.68 12.40
CA ARG A 106 5.74 20.58 11.43
C ARG A 106 4.40 19.91 11.62
N ASN A 107 3.83 19.40 10.55
CA ASN A 107 2.59 18.64 10.61
C ASN A 107 2.90 17.15 10.69
N PHE A 108 2.74 16.58 11.88
CA PHE A 108 2.69 15.14 12.09
C PHE A 108 1.32 14.62 11.63
N ASN A 109 1.24 13.55 10.86
CA ASN A 109 -0.06 13.03 10.39
C ASN A 109 -0.28 11.61 10.91
N LEU A 110 -1.21 11.47 11.85
CA LEU A 110 -1.68 10.17 12.34
C LEU A 110 -2.73 9.65 11.38
N ARG A 111 -2.67 8.37 10.99
CA ARG A 111 -3.57 7.78 10.00
C ARG A 111 -4.18 6.48 10.51
N ALA A 112 -5.47 6.31 10.27
CA ALA A 112 -6.17 5.05 10.45
C ALA A 112 -6.93 4.74 9.16
N GLY A 113 -6.99 3.47 8.79
CA GLY A 113 -7.57 3.09 7.51
C GLY A 113 -7.78 1.61 7.36
N TYR A 114 -8.04 1.21 6.12
CA TYR A 114 -8.27 -0.17 5.74
C TYR A 114 -7.41 -0.50 4.53
N ARG A 115 -6.77 -1.67 4.55
CA ARG A 115 -5.96 -2.19 3.45
C ARG A 115 -6.57 -3.49 2.94
N TYR A 116 -6.60 -3.61 1.63
CA TYR A 116 -6.91 -4.80 0.85
C TYR A 116 -5.68 -5.20 0.03
N PHE A 117 -5.40 -6.49 0.02
CA PHE A 117 -4.31 -7.09 -0.71
C PHE A 117 -4.76 -8.45 -1.23
N GLU A 118 -4.62 -8.66 -2.53
CA GLU A 118 -4.92 -9.92 -3.21
C GLU A 118 -3.81 -10.22 -4.20
N GLN A 119 -3.43 -11.49 -4.33
CA GLN A 119 -2.40 -11.93 -5.25
C GLN A 119 -2.63 -13.40 -5.64
N ASP A 120 -2.83 -13.63 -6.94
CA ASP A 120 -2.91 -14.96 -7.57
C ASP A 120 -1.71 -15.17 -8.52
N HIS A 121 -0.64 -15.79 -8.02
CA HIS A 121 0.58 -16.07 -8.77
C HIS A 121 0.72 -17.57 -9.07
N LYS A 122 1.01 -17.89 -10.33
CA LYS A 122 1.19 -19.29 -10.80
C LYS A 122 2.50 -19.41 -11.55
N SER A 123 3.36 -20.31 -11.10
CA SER A 123 4.64 -20.62 -11.74
C SER A 123 4.95 -22.11 -11.65
N ASN A 124 4.92 -22.81 -12.79
CA ASN A 124 5.12 -24.26 -12.89
C ASN A 124 4.22 -25.04 -11.90
N ASN A 125 4.83 -25.74 -10.94
CA ASN A 125 4.13 -26.53 -9.91
C ASN A 125 3.80 -25.71 -8.65
N PHE A 126 4.06 -24.41 -8.65
CA PHE A 126 3.76 -23.51 -7.55
C PHE A 126 2.55 -22.64 -7.89
N HIS A 127 1.52 -22.73 -7.06
CA HIS A 127 0.31 -21.90 -7.12
C HIS A 127 0.16 -21.19 -5.79
N TRP A 128 -0.02 -19.88 -5.85
CA TRP A 128 -0.16 -19.03 -4.70
C TRP A 128 -1.38 -18.13 -4.86
N ASP A 129 -2.35 -18.31 -3.97
CA ASP A 129 -3.54 -17.47 -3.85
C ASP A 129 -3.61 -16.97 -2.41
N VAL A 130 -3.53 -15.65 -2.23
CA VAL A 130 -3.67 -15.04 -0.92
C VAL A 130 -4.53 -13.79 -0.99
N ARG A 131 -5.40 -13.67 0.01
CA ARG A 131 -6.20 -12.48 0.25
C ARG A 131 -6.03 -12.02 1.68
N GLN A 132 -5.61 -10.79 1.87
CA GLN A 132 -5.44 -10.15 3.17
C GLN A 132 -6.20 -8.83 3.18
N GLN A 133 -6.97 -8.61 4.25
CA GLN A 133 -7.70 -7.37 4.43
C GLN A 133 -7.83 -7.05 5.91
N GLY A 134 -7.74 -5.77 6.26
CA GLY A 134 -7.87 -5.39 7.65
C GLY A 134 -7.57 -3.92 7.96
N PRO A 135 -7.85 -3.51 9.21
CA PRO A 135 -7.54 -2.17 9.68
C PRO A 135 -6.04 -1.96 9.77
N VAL A 136 -5.60 -0.75 9.48
CA VAL A 136 -4.20 -0.33 9.57
C VAL A 136 -4.15 1.02 10.28
N ILE A 137 -3.22 1.15 11.21
CA ILE A 137 -2.85 2.43 11.82
C ILE A 137 -1.41 2.75 11.45
N GLY A 138 -1.12 4.01 11.17
CA GLY A 138 0.20 4.44 10.75
C GLY A 138 0.46 5.90 11.05
N ILE A 139 1.73 6.27 10.95
CA ILE A 139 2.19 7.64 11.12
C ILE A 139 2.91 8.04 9.83
N ASN A 140 2.67 9.27 9.38
CA ASN A 140 3.44 9.86 8.30
C ASN A 140 4.28 11.01 8.86
N LEU A 141 5.59 10.86 8.76
CA LEU A 141 6.58 11.85 9.17
C LEU A 141 7.11 12.56 7.92
N PRO A 142 7.00 13.89 7.81
CA PRO A 142 7.75 14.61 6.78
C PRO A 142 9.25 14.39 7.04
N ILE A 143 9.92 13.75 6.08
CA ILE A 143 11.37 13.57 6.09
C ILE A 143 11.98 14.92 5.67
N PHE A 144 13.05 15.30 6.36
CA PHE A 144 13.67 16.63 6.45
C PHE A 144 13.88 17.39 5.15
#